data_AF-A0A820D2C9-F1
#
_entry.id   AF-A0A820D2C9-F1
#
_cell.length_a   1.000
_cell.length_b   1.000
_cell.length_c   1.000
_cell.angle_alpha   90.00
_cell.angle_beta   90.00
_cell.angle_gamma   90.00
#
_symmetry.space_group_name_H-M   'P 1'
#
loop_
_entity.id
_entity.type
_entity.pdbx_description
1 polymer ?
#
loop_
_entity_poly.entity_id
_entity_poly.type
_entity_poly.pdbx_seq_one_letter_code
_entity_poly.pdbx_strand_id
1 'polypeptide(L)'
;MPKLPKRRSHSRNIQRAVAHLRLLDKNVHHNTESSTESDEEEIKINEDSANISSTFNDKVTLNDISDIFELCKNKYNYKFLSVLLYMSLRHFNITWRDCDLFLKEIGALSSQTCQKWVDIFISGDFDQFYTDNRGGKRVDEFYESFPELEASAKLYAIERCSNKSANFTASDLAKSIDENYYTITNITKDKNSNFVRSVPSCRLDLRHWGFRFDSNTKRPYFEGHERPDIVSHRESFIKYFIERKDHYYAVSNDENPIWTIPTQKPPSVLIFHDESTFRSGEVSAKRWIFNNNAPFFSKGRGRSAMVSDYLIMHPSGPFFTLNEKEYKQAIEMFPELANDDDDVNYVEKTATGYINFERLFKLLKFKSEFRNHNIEVVVDNATTHTAKPYSLFDFGKSIGTNCTTDTIEFIDEKGQLQVIDCYFTTGPNKGLSKGLIEISKDLNIKLPPNVKLDQLRDILSNHPAFKVTSRLEQLANKYNVKVHFLPKFHCELNPIEG
;
A
#
# COMPACT_ATOMS: atom_id res chain seq x y z
N MET A 1 43.06 -0.92 12.88
CA MET A 1 41.58 -0.89 12.73
C MET A 1 41.23 -0.16 11.43
N PRO A 2 40.46 -0.76 10.50
CA PRO A 2 40.13 -0.13 9.22
C PRO A 2 39.07 0.96 9.40
N LYS A 3 39.24 2.09 8.69
CA LYS A 3 38.30 3.22 8.67
C LYS A 3 37.07 2.86 7.83
N LEU A 4 35.88 3.04 8.40
CA LEU A 4 34.58 2.90 7.72
C LEU A 4 34.42 3.96 6.60
N PRO A 5 33.79 3.64 5.46
CA PRO A 5 33.55 4.61 4.38
C PRO A 5 32.42 5.58 4.73
N LYS A 6 32.61 6.86 4.39
CA LYS A 6 31.61 7.94 4.53
C LYS A 6 30.37 7.64 3.67
N ARG A 7 29.19 7.69 4.30
CA ARG A 7 27.85 7.64 3.67
C ARG A 7 27.73 8.69 2.57
N ARG A 8 27.34 8.28 1.36
CA ARG A 8 26.83 9.17 0.31
C ARG A 8 25.38 9.55 0.64
N SER A 9 25.04 10.82 0.55
CA SER A 9 23.73 11.37 0.94
C SER A 9 22.60 10.88 0.02
N HIS A 10 21.50 10.45 0.65
CA HIS A 10 20.25 9.97 0.03
C HIS A 10 19.50 11.05 -0.79
N SER A 11 19.86 12.32 -0.61
CA SER A 11 19.22 13.50 -1.22
C SER A 11 19.24 13.51 -2.76
N ARG A 12 20.29 12.97 -3.40
CA ARG A 12 20.42 13.01 -4.87
C ARG A 12 19.52 12.04 -5.63
N ASN A 13 19.04 10.98 -4.98
CA ASN A 13 18.19 9.98 -5.65
C ASN A 13 16.72 10.43 -5.71
N ILE A 14 16.26 11.19 -4.72
CA ILE A 14 14.90 11.76 -4.69
C ILE A 14 14.76 12.87 -5.73
N GLN A 15 15.75 13.76 -5.85
CA GLN A 15 15.77 14.81 -6.90
C GLN A 15 15.77 14.24 -8.33
N ARG A 16 16.38 13.06 -8.54
CA ARG A 16 16.37 12.38 -9.86
C ARG A 16 15.01 11.76 -10.20
N ALA A 17 14.30 11.21 -9.21
CA ALA A 17 12.96 10.65 -9.42
C ALA A 17 11.93 11.74 -9.78
N VAL A 18 11.97 12.88 -9.10
CA VAL A 18 11.08 14.03 -9.37
C VAL A 18 11.38 14.69 -10.73
N ALA A 19 12.65 14.73 -11.15
CA ALA A 19 13.03 15.22 -12.48
C ALA A 19 12.57 14.29 -13.62
N HIS A 20 12.51 12.97 -13.38
CA HIS A 20 12.10 11.99 -14.38
C HIS A 20 10.58 12.02 -14.65
N LEU A 21 9.78 12.37 -13.63
CA LEU A 21 8.33 12.60 -13.79
C LEU A 21 8.04 13.84 -14.65
N ARG A 22 8.87 14.89 -14.57
CA ARG A 22 8.71 16.13 -15.38
C ARG A 22 9.15 15.99 -16.84
N LEU A 23 9.93 14.96 -17.18
CA LEU A 23 10.39 14.73 -18.55
C LEU A 23 9.38 13.97 -19.40
N LEU A 24 8.43 13.26 -18.78
CA LEU A 24 7.38 12.51 -19.50
C LEU A 24 6.27 13.43 -20.04
N ASP A 25 6.01 14.58 -19.42
CA ASP A 25 5.04 15.57 -19.90
C ASP A 25 5.48 16.37 -21.14
N LYS A 26 6.78 16.37 -21.48
CA LYS A 26 7.31 17.19 -22.58
C LYS A 26 7.31 16.51 -23.95
N ASN A 27 7.06 15.20 -24.02
CA ASN A 27 7.14 14.44 -25.27
C ASN A 27 5.80 14.31 -26.03
N VAL A 28 4.73 14.96 -25.57
CA VAL A 28 3.40 14.91 -26.23
C VAL A 28 3.23 15.96 -27.33
N HIS A 29 4.18 16.90 -27.51
CA HIS A 29 4.11 17.92 -28.56
C HIS A 29 5.34 17.90 -29.46
N HIS A 30 5.39 16.95 -30.38
CA HIS A 30 5.87 17.16 -31.74
C HIS A 30 5.57 15.93 -32.60
N ASN A 31 4.56 16.03 -33.46
CA ASN A 31 4.55 15.37 -34.76
C ASN A 31 3.52 16.08 -35.66
N THR A 32 4.01 16.75 -36.69
CA THR A 32 3.23 17.18 -37.85
C THR A 32 3.99 16.80 -39.12
N GLU A 33 3.35 15.93 -39.90
CA GLU A 33 3.28 15.85 -41.37
C GLU A 33 4.53 15.48 -42.21
N SER A 34 4.45 14.35 -42.93
CA SER A 34 4.14 14.37 -44.39
C SER A 34 3.99 12.96 -45.01
N SER A 35 2.99 12.89 -45.89
CA SER A 35 2.54 11.90 -46.90
C SER A 35 3.50 10.86 -47.50
N THR A 36 3.00 9.65 -47.78
CA THR A 36 2.58 9.20 -49.14
C THR A 36 1.94 7.80 -49.13
N GLU A 37 0.92 7.62 -49.97
CA GLU A 37 0.03 6.45 -50.14
C GLU A 37 0.72 5.20 -50.73
N SER A 38 0.29 4.01 -50.30
CA SER A 38 -0.11 2.91 -51.20
C SER A 38 -0.85 1.81 -50.44
N ASP A 39 -1.93 1.33 -51.04
CA ASP A 39 -2.95 0.42 -50.52
C ASP A 39 -2.44 -1.02 -50.33
N GLU A 40 -2.64 -1.62 -49.15
CA GLU A 40 -2.87 -3.07 -48.98
C GLU A 40 -3.82 -3.32 -47.80
N GLU A 41 -4.78 -4.24 -48.02
CA GLU A 41 -5.98 -4.51 -47.21
C GLU A 41 -5.69 -4.81 -45.72
N GLU A 42 -6.24 -3.97 -44.84
CA GLU A 42 -6.12 -4.08 -43.39
C GLU A 42 -7.13 -5.12 -42.84
N ILE A 43 -6.63 -6.29 -42.43
CA ILE A 43 -7.38 -7.22 -41.58
C ILE A 43 -7.54 -6.56 -40.21
N LYS A 44 -8.77 -6.14 -39.88
CA LYS A 44 -9.14 -5.63 -38.55
C LYS A 44 -8.83 -6.66 -37.46
N ILE A 45 -7.74 -6.44 -36.73
CA ILE A 45 -7.47 -7.09 -35.45
C ILE A 45 -8.18 -6.26 -34.37
N ASN A 46 -9.11 -6.89 -33.65
CA ASN A 46 -9.81 -6.30 -32.51
C ASN A 46 -8.83 -5.67 -31.49
N GLU A 47 -9.16 -4.47 -31.03
CA GLU A 47 -8.42 -3.62 -30.07
C GLU A 47 -8.32 -4.18 -28.64
N ASP A 48 -8.61 -5.46 -28.42
CA ASP A 48 -8.49 -6.12 -27.10
C ASP A 48 -7.05 -6.60 -26.79
N SER A 49 -6.11 -6.48 -27.74
CA SER A 49 -4.75 -7.05 -27.58
C SER A 49 -3.77 -6.19 -26.77
N ALA A 50 -4.05 -4.88 -26.62
CA ALA A 50 -3.16 -3.96 -25.90
C ALA A 50 -3.17 -4.14 -24.37
N ASN A 51 -4.22 -4.75 -23.81
CA ASN A 51 -4.38 -4.94 -22.36
C ASN A 51 -3.85 -6.29 -21.83
N ILE A 52 -3.44 -7.21 -22.71
CA ILE A 52 -2.94 -8.54 -22.32
C ILE A 52 -1.44 -8.47 -21.99
N SER A 53 -0.69 -7.57 -22.64
CA SER A 53 0.78 -7.49 -22.48
C SER A 53 1.21 -6.94 -21.12
N SER A 54 0.47 -6.00 -20.54
CA SER A 54 0.78 -5.43 -19.22
C SER A 54 0.45 -6.38 -18.07
N THR A 55 -0.53 -7.27 -18.25
CA THR A 55 -0.99 -8.22 -17.22
C THR A 55 -0.19 -9.53 -17.16
N PHE A 56 0.50 -9.91 -18.24
CA PHE A 56 1.25 -11.18 -18.28
C PHE A 56 2.63 -11.08 -17.59
N ASN A 57 3.37 -10.00 -17.83
CA ASN A 57 4.74 -9.81 -17.32
C ASN A 57 4.81 -9.75 -15.78
N ASP A 58 3.80 -9.20 -15.11
CA ASP A 58 3.79 -9.12 -13.65
C ASP A 58 3.46 -10.47 -12.97
N LYS A 59 2.89 -11.43 -13.72
CA LYS A 59 2.39 -12.69 -13.16
C LYS A 59 3.40 -13.82 -13.20
N VAL A 60 4.22 -13.92 -14.25
CA VAL A 60 5.11 -15.08 -14.45
C VAL A 60 6.58 -14.65 -14.39
N THR A 61 7.36 -15.24 -13.49
CA THR A 61 8.81 -14.99 -13.41
C THR A 61 9.59 -16.03 -14.24
N LEU A 62 10.84 -15.72 -14.60
CA LEU A 62 11.74 -16.68 -15.25
C LEU A 62 11.90 -17.98 -14.45
N ASN A 63 11.94 -17.87 -13.12
CA ASN A 63 11.95 -19.03 -12.22
C ASN A 63 10.69 -19.89 -12.39
N ASP A 64 9.53 -19.26 -12.62
CA ASP A 64 8.29 -19.99 -12.87
C ASP A 64 8.32 -20.78 -14.16
N ILE A 65 8.85 -20.18 -15.22
CA ILE A 65 9.02 -20.82 -16.52
C ILE A 65 10.00 -21.99 -16.40
N SER A 66 11.15 -21.77 -15.76
CA SER A 66 12.16 -22.80 -15.53
C SER A 66 11.59 -24.01 -14.79
N ASP A 67 10.84 -23.76 -13.72
CA ASP A 67 10.23 -24.84 -12.94
C ASP A 67 9.14 -25.58 -13.74
N ILE A 68 8.29 -24.86 -14.49
CA ILE A 68 7.29 -25.47 -15.37
C ILE A 68 7.97 -26.35 -16.41
N PHE A 69 9.04 -25.85 -17.03
CA PHE A 69 9.79 -26.59 -18.03
C PHE A 69 10.37 -27.89 -17.45
N GLU A 70 10.96 -27.83 -16.24
CA GLU A 70 11.47 -29.02 -15.56
C GLU A 70 10.36 -30.01 -15.22
N LEU A 71 9.22 -29.55 -14.69
CA LEU A 71 8.06 -30.39 -14.41
C LEU A 71 7.50 -31.08 -15.67
N CYS A 72 7.59 -30.44 -16.82
CA CYS A 72 7.16 -31.00 -18.10
C CYS A 72 8.09 -32.12 -18.61
N LYS A 73 9.38 -32.13 -18.23
CA LYS A 73 10.33 -33.20 -18.65
C LYS A 73 9.90 -34.59 -18.16
N ASN A 74 9.16 -34.66 -17.06
CA ASN A 74 8.64 -35.93 -16.53
C ASN A 74 7.53 -36.55 -17.40
N LYS A 75 6.88 -35.74 -18.25
CA LYS A 75 5.77 -36.17 -19.12
C LYS A 75 6.09 -36.14 -20.60
N TYR A 76 6.99 -35.24 -21.00
CA TYR A 76 7.28 -34.98 -22.40
C TYR A 76 8.76 -35.07 -22.68
N ASN A 77 9.10 -35.40 -23.93
CA ASN A 77 10.47 -35.51 -24.35
C ASN A 77 11.18 -34.13 -24.23
N TYR A 78 12.26 -34.09 -23.46
CA TYR A 78 13.06 -32.90 -23.22
C TYR A 78 13.55 -32.20 -24.51
N LYS A 79 13.96 -32.99 -25.51
CA LYS A 79 14.41 -32.48 -26.82
C LYS A 79 13.26 -31.78 -27.54
N PHE A 80 12.08 -32.41 -27.52
CA PHE A 80 10.86 -31.88 -28.13
C PHE A 80 10.46 -30.53 -27.52
N LEU A 81 10.39 -30.45 -26.18
CA LEU A 81 10.08 -29.20 -25.48
C LEU A 81 11.09 -28.09 -25.80
N SER A 82 12.39 -28.41 -25.78
CA SER A 82 13.44 -27.42 -26.06
C SER A 82 13.37 -26.87 -27.48
N VAL A 83 13.15 -27.75 -28.47
CA VAL A 83 13.08 -27.38 -29.89
C VAL A 83 11.83 -26.56 -30.19
N LEU A 84 10.67 -26.94 -29.66
CA LEU A 84 9.44 -26.16 -29.83
C LEU A 84 9.56 -24.75 -29.24
N LEU A 85 10.13 -24.65 -28.04
CA LEU A 85 10.31 -23.36 -27.38
C LEU A 85 11.29 -22.48 -28.16
N TYR A 86 12.40 -23.06 -28.62
CA TYR A 86 13.34 -22.37 -29.52
C TYR A 86 12.65 -21.89 -30.79
N MET A 87 11.91 -22.75 -31.51
CA MET A 87 11.19 -22.38 -32.73
C MET A 87 10.19 -21.26 -32.49
N SER A 88 9.47 -21.30 -31.37
CA SER A 88 8.51 -20.26 -30.97
C SER A 88 9.22 -18.92 -30.75
N LEU A 89 10.34 -18.90 -30.01
CA LEU A 89 11.12 -17.68 -29.80
C LEU A 89 11.66 -17.11 -31.11
N ARG A 90 12.13 -17.98 -32.02
CA ARG A 90 12.59 -17.55 -33.35
C ARG A 90 11.45 -17.02 -34.22
N HIS A 91 10.26 -17.58 -34.12
CA HIS A 91 9.06 -17.09 -34.80
C HIS A 91 8.69 -15.66 -34.35
N PHE A 92 8.84 -15.35 -33.06
CA PHE A 92 8.66 -13.99 -32.53
C PHE A 92 9.89 -13.07 -32.73
N ASN A 93 10.77 -13.40 -33.68
CA ASN A 93 11.96 -12.60 -34.04
C ASN A 93 12.94 -12.34 -32.88
N ILE A 94 12.94 -13.17 -31.84
CA ILE A 94 13.94 -13.07 -30.76
C ILE A 94 15.32 -13.43 -31.31
N THR A 95 16.34 -12.66 -30.91
CA THR A 95 17.71 -12.87 -31.40
C THR A 95 18.24 -14.23 -30.97
N TRP A 96 19.16 -14.79 -31.76
CA TRP A 96 19.76 -16.08 -31.44
C TRP A 96 20.48 -16.08 -30.08
N ARG A 97 21.12 -14.95 -29.74
CA ARG A 97 21.80 -14.75 -28.45
C ARG A 97 20.81 -14.76 -27.29
N ASP A 98 19.69 -14.04 -27.42
CA ASP A 98 18.70 -13.96 -26.36
C ASP A 98 17.96 -15.29 -26.19
N CYS A 99 17.71 -16.02 -27.30
CA CYS A 99 17.21 -17.39 -27.24
C CYS A 99 18.16 -18.30 -26.47
N ASP A 100 19.46 -18.25 -26.75
CA ASP A 100 20.44 -19.12 -26.09
C ASP A 100 20.57 -18.80 -24.60
N LEU A 101 20.56 -17.51 -24.23
CA LEU A 101 20.53 -17.07 -22.84
C LEU A 101 19.29 -17.58 -22.12
N PHE A 102 18.10 -17.36 -22.68
CA PHE A 102 16.83 -17.79 -22.09
C PHE A 102 16.75 -19.31 -21.94
N LEU A 103 17.08 -20.07 -23.00
CA LEU A 103 17.06 -21.54 -22.98
C LEU A 103 18.04 -22.09 -21.95
N LYS A 104 19.22 -21.48 -21.82
CA LYS A 104 20.19 -21.84 -20.79
C LYS A 104 19.66 -21.59 -19.39
N GLU A 105 18.99 -20.47 -19.15
CA GLU A 105 18.44 -20.11 -17.84
C GLU A 105 17.34 -21.06 -17.37
N ILE A 106 16.54 -21.59 -18.28
CA ILE A 106 15.48 -22.57 -17.95
C ILE A 106 15.96 -24.03 -17.97
N GLY A 107 17.23 -24.29 -18.33
CA GLY A 107 17.79 -25.63 -18.42
C GLY A 107 17.32 -26.43 -19.64
N ALA A 108 17.05 -25.74 -20.76
CA ALA A 108 16.75 -26.31 -22.08
C ALA A 108 18.01 -26.55 -22.92
N LEU A 109 17.86 -27.21 -24.08
CA LEU A 109 18.95 -27.36 -25.04
C LEU A 109 19.43 -26.01 -25.56
N SER A 110 20.73 -25.89 -25.85
CA SER A 110 21.29 -24.67 -26.44
C SER A 110 20.65 -24.36 -27.80
N SER A 111 20.61 -23.08 -28.18
CA SER A 111 20.07 -22.65 -29.47
C SER A 111 20.76 -23.35 -30.64
N GLN A 112 22.06 -23.61 -30.54
CA GLN A 112 22.81 -24.37 -31.54
C GLN A 112 22.31 -25.81 -31.67
N THR A 113 22.03 -26.46 -30.54
CA THR A 113 21.54 -27.85 -30.53
C THR A 113 20.10 -27.91 -31.01
N CYS A 114 19.25 -26.99 -30.56
CA CYS A 114 17.88 -26.86 -31.04
C CYS A 114 17.85 -26.68 -32.56
N GLN A 115 18.66 -25.77 -33.12
CA GLN A 115 18.71 -25.53 -34.57
C GLN A 115 19.04 -26.80 -35.37
N LYS A 116 19.97 -27.65 -34.90
CA LYS A 116 20.28 -28.92 -35.56
C LYS A 116 19.08 -29.87 -35.62
N TRP A 117 18.21 -29.80 -34.62
CA TRP A 117 17.02 -30.64 -34.52
C TRP A 117 15.79 -30.03 -35.20
N VAL A 118 15.79 -28.71 -35.50
CA VAL A 118 14.68 -28.06 -36.20
C VAL A 118 14.47 -28.66 -37.59
N ASP A 119 15.54 -28.91 -38.33
CA ASP A 119 15.44 -29.46 -39.69
C ASP A 119 14.79 -30.85 -39.69
N ILE A 120 15.20 -31.70 -38.75
CA ILE A 120 14.64 -33.04 -38.53
C ILE A 120 13.18 -32.94 -38.08
N PHE A 121 12.88 -32.03 -37.14
CA PHE A 121 11.53 -31.80 -36.63
C PHE A 121 10.56 -31.35 -37.73
N ILE A 122 10.98 -30.42 -38.59
CA ILE A 122 10.17 -29.92 -39.72
C ILE A 122 9.99 -31.01 -40.78
N SER A 123 11.02 -31.83 -41.03
CA SER A 123 10.95 -32.93 -41.99
C SER A 123 10.00 -34.06 -41.56
N GLY A 124 9.58 -34.08 -40.30
CA GLY A 124 8.69 -35.10 -39.75
C GLY A 124 9.37 -36.44 -39.45
N ASP A 125 10.71 -36.52 -39.51
CA ASP A 125 11.48 -37.71 -39.12
C ASP A 125 11.58 -37.81 -37.59
N PHE A 126 10.44 -38.19 -36.98
CA PHE A 126 10.34 -38.30 -35.54
C PHE A 126 11.09 -39.51 -34.97
N ASP A 127 11.35 -40.54 -35.78
CA ASP A 127 12.13 -41.71 -35.35
C ASP A 127 13.58 -41.31 -35.06
N GLN A 128 14.19 -40.51 -35.94
CA GLN A 128 15.50 -39.91 -35.68
C GLN A 128 15.45 -38.87 -34.55
N PHE A 129 14.33 -38.14 -34.43
CA PHE A 129 14.16 -37.15 -33.38
C PHE A 129 14.10 -37.78 -31.97
N TYR A 130 13.40 -38.92 -31.82
CA TYR A 130 13.21 -39.60 -30.54
C TYR A 130 14.36 -40.53 -30.15
N THR A 131 15.14 -41.01 -31.11
CA THR A 131 16.31 -41.85 -30.82
C THR A 131 17.43 -41.01 -30.20
N ASP A 132 17.53 -41.07 -28.87
CA ASP A 132 18.72 -40.67 -28.14
C ASP A 132 19.41 -41.95 -27.67
N ASN A 133 20.51 -42.33 -28.30
CA ASN A 133 21.28 -43.55 -27.99
C ASN A 133 22.03 -43.46 -26.64
N ARG A 134 21.49 -42.68 -25.70
CA ARG A 134 22.03 -42.44 -24.36
C ARG A 134 21.10 -43.09 -23.34
N GLY A 135 21.28 -44.39 -23.14
CA GLY A 135 20.66 -45.12 -22.04
C GLY A 135 21.24 -44.68 -20.71
N GLY A 136 20.64 -43.67 -20.08
CA GLY A 136 20.97 -43.27 -18.72
C GLY A 136 20.44 -44.29 -17.70
N LYS A 137 21.27 -44.70 -16.74
CA LYS A 137 20.76 -45.36 -15.53
C LYS A 137 19.87 -44.37 -14.79
N ARG A 138 18.63 -44.76 -14.48
CA ARG A 138 17.84 -44.02 -13.48
C ARG A 138 18.58 -44.13 -12.14
N VAL A 139 18.96 -42.99 -11.60
CA VAL A 139 19.46 -42.89 -10.23
C VAL A 139 18.23 -42.73 -9.34
N ASP A 140 18.20 -43.41 -8.19
CA ASP A 140 17.12 -43.28 -7.22
C ASP A 140 16.90 -41.80 -6.88
N GLU A 141 15.65 -41.38 -6.78
CA GLU A 141 15.36 -39.99 -6.45
C GLU A 141 15.82 -39.68 -5.01
N PHE A 142 16.25 -38.45 -4.76
CA PHE A 142 16.81 -38.05 -3.45
C PHE A 142 15.93 -38.45 -2.26
N TYR A 143 14.61 -38.28 -2.38
CA TYR A 143 13.67 -38.64 -1.31
C TYR A 143 13.30 -40.13 -1.27
N GLU A 144 13.52 -40.90 -2.33
CA GLU A 144 13.43 -42.36 -2.26
C GLU A 144 14.53 -42.92 -1.34
N SER A 145 15.70 -42.27 -1.32
CA SER A 145 16.80 -42.62 -0.43
C SER A 145 16.62 -42.07 1.00
N PHE A 146 15.86 -40.99 1.18
CA PHE A 146 15.67 -40.29 2.46
C PHE A 146 14.22 -39.81 2.67
N PRO A 147 13.24 -40.72 2.83
CA PRO A 147 11.82 -40.35 2.95
C PRO A 147 11.51 -39.51 4.21
N GLU A 148 12.25 -39.72 5.29
CA GLU A 148 12.13 -38.92 6.52
C GLU A 148 12.55 -37.45 6.33
N LEU A 149 13.50 -37.19 5.42
CA LEU A 149 13.87 -35.83 5.04
C LEU A 149 12.74 -35.16 4.27
N GLU A 150 12.01 -35.88 3.42
CA GLU A 150 10.86 -35.33 2.71
C GLU A 150 9.77 -34.88 3.69
N ALA A 151 9.40 -35.77 4.62
CA ALA A 151 8.34 -35.49 5.59
C ALA A 151 8.69 -34.28 6.48
N SER A 152 9.92 -34.22 7.00
CA SER A 152 10.38 -33.11 7.83
C SER A 152 10.47 -31.78 7.07
N ALA A 153 10.99 -31.81 5.83
CA ALA A 153 11.10 -30.64 4.97
C ALA A 153 9.72 -30.07 4.59
N LYS A 154 8.76 -30.95 4.28
CA LYS A 154 7.38 -30.56 3.98
C LYS A 154 6.69 -29.93 5.19
N LEU A 155 6.84 -30.51 6.38
CA LEU A 155 6.31 -29.93 7.62
C LEU A 155 6.92 -28.54 7.92
N TYR A 156 8.24 -28.41 7.77
CA TYR A 156 8.93 -27.13 7.92
C TYR A 156 8.37 -26.07 6.95
N ALA A 157 8.18 -26.42 5.68
CA ALA A 157 7.61 -25.50 4.69
C ALA A 157 6.17 -25.08 5.04
N ILE A 158 5.32 -26.01 5.48
CA ILE A 158 3.93 -25.72 5.90
C ILE A 158 3.91 -24.74 7.08
N GLU A 159 4.71 -25.02 8.12
CA GLU A 159 4.80 -24.18 9.31
C GLU A 159 5.29 -22.76 8.94
N ARG A 160 6.34 -22.67 8.14
CA ARG A 160 6.94 -21.40 7.73
C ARG A 160 6.02 -20.56 6.86
N CYS A 161 5.26 -21.18 5.96
CA CYS A 161 4.26 -20.50 5.12
C CYS A 161 3.02 -20.04 5.92
N SER A 162 2.75 -20.67 7.06
CA SER A 162 1.63 -20.30 7.96
C SER A 162 1.94 -19.09 8.83
N ASN A 163 3.19 -18.62 8.87
CA ASN A 163 3.60 -17.47 9.67
C ASN A 163 3.20 -16.14 9.01
N LYS A 164 2.71 -15.18 9.83
CA LYS A 164 2.33 -13.82 9.36
C LYS A 164 3.48 -13.04 8.69
N SER A 165 4.73 -13.32 9.05
CA SER A 165 5.90 -12.70 8.42
C SER A 165 6.11 -13.16 6.98
N ALA A 166 5.73 -14.41 6.67
CA ALA A 166 5.86 -15.10 5.38
C ALA A 166 7.12 -14.72 4.58
N ASN A 167 8.27 -14.76 5.25
CA ASN A 167 9.59 -14.48 4.68
C ASN A 167 10.31 -15.75 4.21
N PHE A 168 9.58 -16.86 4.09
CA PHE A 168 10.12 -18.16 3.73
C PHE A 168 10.50 -18.20 2.25
N THR A 169 11.71 -18.69 1.98
CA THR A 169 12.25 -18.86 0.63
C THR A 169 12.67 -20.31 0.40
N ALA A 170 12.83 -20.70 -0.87
CA ALA A 170 13.40 -22.00 -1.23
C ALA A 170 14.84 -22.17 -0.71
N SER A 171 15.57 -21.07 -0.47
CA SER A 171 16.88 -21.14 0.18
C SER A 171 16.80 -21.51 1.65
N ASP A 172 15.73 -21.13 2.35
CA ASP A 172 15.52 -21.53 3.74
C ASP A 172 15.18 -23.02 3.83
N LEU A 173 14.41 -23.53 2.86
CA LEU A 173 14.16 -24.96 2.72
C LEU A 173 15.45 -25.75 2.45
N ALA A 174 16.29 -25.28 1.52
CA ALA A 174 17.57 -25.91 1.21
C ALA A 174 18.48 -26.00 2.44
N LYS A 175 18.56 -24.92 3.24
CA LYS A 175 19.31 -24.92 4.50
C LYS A 175 18.75 -25.93 5.50
N SER A 176 17.43 -25.97 5.67
CA SER A 176 16.80 -26.91 6.61
C SER A 176 17.02 -28.37 6.20
N ILE A 177 16.93 -28.70 4.91
CA ILE A 177 17.18 -30.05 4.41
C ILE A 177 18.64 -30.43 4.62
N ASP A 178 19.55 -29.50 4.32
CA ASP A 178 20.99 -29.70 4.47
C ASP A 178 21.37 -29.97 5.93
N GLU A 179 20.89 -29.17 6.87
CA GLU A 179 21.09 -29.37 8.32
C GLU A 179 20.54 -30.73 8.79
N ASN A 180 19.33 -31.08 8.36
CA ASN A 180 18.71 -32.36 8.72
C ASN A 180 19.46 -33.55 8.11
N TYR A 181 19.94 -33.45 6.87
CA TYR A 181 20.67 -34.53 6.19
C TYR A 181 21.94 -34.90 6.95
N TYR A 182 22.77 -33.92 7.33
CA TYR A 182 24.00 -34.17 8.06
C TYR A 182 23.73 -34.67 9.49
N THR A 183 22.62 -34.24 10.10
CA THR A 183 22.17 -34.73 11.40
C THR A 183 21.78 -36.21 11.35
N ILE A 184 21.04 -36.63 10.32
CA ILE A 184 20.55 -38.02 10.18
C ILE A 184 21.68 -38.97 9.74
N THR A 185 22.52 -38.53 8.81
CA THR A 185 23.59 -39.36 8.26
C THR A 185 24.83 -39.42 9.14
N ASN A 186 24.94 -38.54 10.16
CA ASN A 186 26.14 -38.34 10.98
C ASN A 186 27.41 -38.03 10.15
N ILE A 187 27.24 -37.49 8.96
CA ILE A 187 28.35 -37.07 8.10
C ILE A 187 28.75 -35.63 8.47
N THR A 188 30.05 -35.36 8.52
CA THR A 188 30.55 -34.00 8.73
C THR A 188 30.48 -33.21 7.42
N LYS A 189 29.79 -32.07 7.44
CA LYS A 189 29.72 -31.15 6.30
C LYS A 189 31.07 -30.45 6.08
N ASP A 190 31.55 -30.44 4.83
CA ASP A 190 32.64 -29.56 4.41
C ASP A 190 32.16 -28.10 4.30
N LYS A 191 32.90 -27.15 4.85
CA LYS A 191 32.56 -25.72 4.88
C LYS A 191 32.39 -25.11 3.48
N ASN A 192 33.02 -25.69 2.46
CA ASN A 192 32.94 -25.23 1.07
C ASN A 192 31.93 -26.00 0.22
N SER A 193 31.18 -26.94 0.81
CA SER A 193 30.21 -27.75 0.06
C SER A 193 28.89 -26.99 -0.20
N ASN A 194 28.32 -27.24 -1.37
CA ASN A 194 26.98 -26.78 -1.74
C ASN A 194 25.92 -27.46 -0.86
N PHE A 195 24.69 -26.96 -0.91
CA PHE A 195 23.56 -27.65 -0.27
C PHE A 195 23.39 -29.06 -0.85
N VAL A 196 23.12 -30.03 0.03
CA VAL A 196 22.78 -31.42 -0.36
C VAL A 196 21.63 -31.43 -1.36
N ARG A 197 20.65 -30.54 -1.18
CA ARG A 197 19.58 -30.29 -2.13
C ARG A 197 19.61 -28.82 -2.57
N SER A 198 19.74 -28.61 -3.88
CA SER A 198 19.92 -27.26 -4.43
C SER A 198 18.68 -26.37 -4.22
N VAL A 199 18.86 -25.05 -4.24
CA VAL A 199 17.74 -24.09 -4.15
C VAL A 199 16.72 -24.27 -5.29
N PRO A 200 17.14 -24.47 -6.57
CA PRO A 200 16.21 -24.83 -7.64
C PRO A 200 15.43 -26.12 -7.37
N SER A 201 16.10 -27.19 -6.89
CA SER A 201 15.43 -28.45 -6.54
C SER A 201 14.39 -28.25 -5.43
N CYS A 202 14.73 -27.47 -4.39
CA CYS A 202 13.79 -27.11 -3.33
C CYS A 202 12.57 -26.33 -3.85
N ARG A 203 12.74 -25.54 -4.92
CA ARG A 203 11.64 -24.83 -5.58
C ARG A 203 10.66 -25.81 -6.25
N LEU A 204 11.20 -26.84 -6.90
CA LEU A 204 10.42 -27.91 -7.52
C LEU A 204 9.71 -28.75 -6.47
N ASP A 205 10.37 -29.08 -5.36
CA ASP A 205 9.75 -29.83 -4.26
C ASP A 205 8.51 -29.12 -3.72
N LEU A 206 8.62 -27.80 -3.49
CA LEU A 206 7.49 -26.99 -3.05
C LEU A 206 6.32 -27.11 -4.03
N ARG A 207 6.56 -27.07 -5.34
CA ARG A 207 5.50 -27.25 -6.35
C ARG A 207 4.92 -28.67 -6.32
N HIS A 208 5.77 -29.69 -6.23
CA HIS A 208 5.34 -31.09 -6.12
C HIS A 208 4.48 -31.33 -4.88
N TRP A 209 4.81 -30.68 -3.76
CA TRP A 209 4.03 -30.73 -2.52
C TRP A 209 2.75 -29.88 -2.56
N GLY A 210 2.47 -29.15 -3.65
CA GLY A 210 1.25 -28.38 -3.84
C GLY A 210 1.34 -26.91 -3.41
N PHE A 211 2.54 -26.39 -3.12
CA PHE A 211 2.73 -24.97 -2.86
C PHE A 211 2.73 -24.16 -4.16
N ARG A 212 2.31 -22.90 -4.06
CA ARG A 212 2.36 -21.92 -5.15
C ARG A 212 3.10 -20.67 -4.73
N PHE A 213 3.86 -20.07 -5.64
CA PHE A 213 4.51 -18.79 -5.40
C PHE A 213 3.63 -17.66 -5.96
N ASP A 214 2.81 -17.06 -5.10
CA ASP A 214 1.73 -16.17 -5.53
C ASP A 214 1.53 -14.99 -4.57
N SER A 215 0.81 -13.97 -5.05
CA SER A 215 0.39 -12.80 -4.28
C SER A 215 -0.86 -13.11 -3.45
N ASN A 216 -0.95 -12.55 -2.24
CA ASN A 216 -2.16 -12.69 -1.44
C ASN A 216 -3.20 -11.64 -1.88
N THR A 217 -4.19 -12.09 -2.63
CA THR A 217 -5.30 -11.28 -3.13
C THR A 217 -6.45 -11.16 -2.13
N LYS A 218 -6.40 -11.85 -0.97
CA LYS A 218 -7.45 -11.77 0.05
C LYS A 218 -7.45 -10.38 0.67
N ARG A 219 -8.46 -9.57 0.34
CA ARG A 219 -8.70 -8.26 0.96
C ARG A 219 -9.58 -8.43 2.20
N PRO A 220 -9.18 -7.94 3.39
CA PRO A 220 -9.94 -8.08 4.63
C PRO A 220 -11.19 -7.19 4.71
N TYR A 221 -11.44 -6.30 3.74
CA TYR A 221 -12.44 -5.23 3.88
C TYR A 221 -13.89 -5.62 3.55
N PHE A 222 -14.12 -6.77 2.92
CA PHE A 222 -15.44 -7.13 2.39
C PHE A 222 -16.54 -7.39 3.43
N GLU A 223 -16.19 -7.80 4.65
CA GLU A 223 -17.18 -8.17 5.68
C GLU A 223 -17.84 -6.96 6.36
N GLY A 224 -17.34 -5.74 6.13
CA GLY A 224 -17.79 -4.53 6.83
C GLY A 224 -18.77 -3.64 6.06
N HIS A 225 -18.87 -3.75 4.74
CA HIS A 225 -19.62 -2.80 3.88
C HIS A 225 -21.10 -2.71 4.22
N GLU A 226 -21.74 -3.86 4.44
CA GLU A 226 -23.20 -3.96 4.59
C GLU A 226 -23.67 -3.94 6.05
N ARG A 227 -22.78 -3.52 6.97
CA ARG A 227 -23.19 -3.29 8.36
C ARG A 227 -24.16 -2.09 8.42
N PRO A 228 -25.25 -2.17 9.20
CA PRO A 228 -26.26 -1.10 9.24
C PRO A 228 -25.72 0.29 9.57
N ASP A 229 -24.73 0.39 10.47
CA ASP A 229 -24.08 1.65 10.83
C ASP A 229 -23.25 2.24 9.68
N ILE A 230 -22.60 1.39 8.88
CA ILE A 230 -21.80 1.79 7.73
C ILE A 230 -22.69 2.22 6.57
N VAL A 231 -23.76 1.47 6.29
CA VAL A 231 -24.74 1.81 5.25
C VAL A 231 -25.41 3.14 5.55
N SER A 232 -25.87 3.35 6.80
CA SER A 232 -26.47 4.63 7.21
C SER A 232 -25.49 5.80 7.07
N HIS A 233 -24.23 5.61 7.45
CA HIS A 233 -23.21 6.65 7.26
C HIS A 233 -22.98 6.93 5.76
N ARG A 234 -22.84 5.88 4.93
CA ARG A 234 -22.69 5.99 3.47
C ARG A 234 -23.82 6.77 2.82
N GLU A 235 -25.07 6.47 3.15
CA GLU A 235 -26.25 7.20 2.65
C GLU A 235 -26.23 8.66 3.07
N SER A 236 -25.93 8.95 4.34
CA SER A 236 -25.85 10.33 4.84
C SER A 236 -24.73 11.15 4.19
N PHE A 237 -23.58 10.50 3.94
CA PHE A 237 -22.42 11.09 3.29
C PHE A 237 -22.76 11.46 1.84
N ILE A 238 -23.30 10.50 1.06
CA ILE A 238 -23.69 10.73 -0.33
C ILE A 238 -24.75 11.82 -0.43
N LYS A 239 -25.78 11.74 0.42
CA LYS A 239 -26.87 12.72 0.46
C LYS A 239 -26.33 14.15 0.67
N TYR A 240 -25.39 14.33 1.61
CA TYR A 240 -24.80 15.64 1.88
C TYR A 240 -24.15 16.27 0.65
N PHE A 241 -23.34 15.52 -0.11
CA PHE A 241 -22.67 16.06 -1.30
C PHE A 241 -23.62 16.26 -2.49
N ILE A 242 -24.59 15.37 -2.69
CA ILE A 242 -25.60 15.53 -3.74
C ILE A 242 -26.45 16.79 -3.52
N GLU A 243 -26.92 17.01 -2.29
CA GLU A 243 -27.72 18.20 -1.95
C GLU A 243 -26.95 19.51 -2.08
N ARG A 244 -25.61 19.45 -2.04
CA ARG A 244 -24.72 20.61 -2.11
C ARG A 244 -23.93 20.71 -3.39
N LYS A 245 -24.19 19.88 -4.40
CA LYS A 245 -23.44 19.83 -5.66
C LYS A 245 -23.20 21.21 -6.30
N ASP A 246 -24.19 22.10 -6.20
CA ASP A 246 -24.16 23.45 -6.81
C ASP A 246 -23.24 24.44 -6.06
N HIS A 247 -22.67 24.04 -4.91
CA HIS A 247 -21.67 24.81 -4.17
C HIS A 247 -20.23 24.45 -4.55
N TYR A 248 -20.02 23.32 -5.25
CA TYR A 248 -18.68 22.81 -5.54
C TYR A 248 -18.27 23.08 -6.98
N TYR A 249 -16.96 23.17 -7.20
CA TYR A 249 -16.38 23.07 -8.53
C TYR A 249 -16.45 21.61 -9.00
N ALA A 250 -16.60 21.41 -10.29
CA ALA A 250 -16.56 20.08 -10.90
C ALA A 250 -15.85 20.16 -12.26
N VAL A 251 -15.41 19.01 -12.76
CA VAL A 251 -14.77 18.87 -14.07
C VAL A 251 -15.64 17.95 -14.92
N SER A 252 -15.87 18.29 -16.19
CA SER A 252 -16.61 17.42 -17.11
C SER A 252 -15.82 16.17 -17.46
N ASN A 253 -16.52 15.07 -17.74
CA ASN A 253 -15.92 13.77 -18.10
C ASN A 253 -15.60 13.65 -19.60
N ASP A 254 -15.46 14.77 -20.32
CA ASP A 254 -15.22 14.79 -21.76
C ASP A 254 -13.72 14.71 -22.08
N GLU A 255 -13.36 14.35 -23.33
CA GLU A 255 -11.96 14.32 -23.80
C GLU A 255 -11.21 15.65 -23.55
N ASN A 256 -11.95 16.76 -23.53
CA ASN A 256 -11.46 18.07 -23.15
C ASN A 256 -12.19 18.55 -21.87
N PRO A 257 -11.67 18.25 -20.68
CA PRO A 257 -12.35 18.54 -19.41
C PRO A 257 -12.54 20.04 -19.20
N ILE A 258 -13.77 20.45 -18.90
CA ILE A 258 -14.11 21.86 -18.61
C ILE A 258 -14.53 22.01 -17.15
N TRP A 259 -14.05 23.08 -16.51
CA TRP A 259 -14.47 23.45 -15.17
C TRP A 259 -15.90 23.96 -15.15
N THR A 260 -16.72 23.33 -14.33
CA THR A 260 -18.02 23.83 -13.91
C THR A 260 -17.84 24.67 -12.66
N ILE A 261 -18.32 25.91 -12.70
CA ILE A 261 -18.24 26.87 -11.60
C ILE A 261 -19.51 26.75 -10.73
N PRO A 262 -19.40 26.75 -9.41
CA PRO A 262 -20.56 26.68 -8.52
C PRO A 262 -21.50 27.88 -8.73
N THR A 263 -22.80 27.59 -8.77
CA THR A 263 -23.86 28.59 -8.91
C THR A 263 -24.31 29.15 -7.55
N GLN A 264 -24.14 28.39 -6.47
CA GLN A 264 -24.50 28.81 -5.12
C GLN A 264 -23.35 29.52 -4.39
N LYS A 265 -23.71 30.50 -3.56
CA LYS A 265 -22.76 31.29 -2.76
C LYS A 265 -23.00 31.13 -1.25
N PRO A 266 -21.92 31.12 -0.43
CA PRO A 266 -20.52 31.11 -0.85
C PRO A 266 -20.12 29.74 -1.45
N PRO A 267 -19.25 29.73 -2.48
CA PRO A 267 -18.73 28.49 -3.06
C PRO A 267 -17.91 27.72 -2.02
N SER A 268 -17.73 26.42 -2.26
CA SER A 268 -16.97 25.54 -1.38
C SER A 268 -15.83 24.86 -2.16
N VAL A 269 -14.63 24.86 -1.57
CA VAL A 269 -13.48 24.12 -2.10
C VAL A 269 -13.42 22.77 -1.41
N LEU A 270 -13.48 21.70 -2.21
CA LEU A 270 -13.24 20.34 -1.72
C LEU A 270 -11.77 20.02 -1.80
N ILE A 271 -11.23 19.51 -0.70
CA ILE A 271 -9.86 19.02 -0.60
C ILE A 271 -9.93 17.54 -0.21
N PHE A 272 -9.41 16.67 -1.06
CA PHE A 272 -9.29 15.24 -0.77
C PHE A 272 -7.88 14.95 -0.28
N HIS A 273 -7.79 14.13 0.76
CA HIS A 273 -6.53 13.74 1.36
C HIS A 273 -6.34 12.22 1.23
N ASP A 274 -5.11 11.82 0.99
CA ASP A 274 -4.69 10.42 1.08
C ASP A 274 -3.25 10.33 1.63
N GLU A 275 -2.91 9.15 2.16
CA GLU A 275 -1.64 8.86 2.80
C GLU A 275 -0.98 7.62 2.19
N SER A 276 0.23 7.82 1.67
CA SER A 276 1.07 6.71 1.26
C SER A 276 2.05 6.34 2.38
N THR A 277 1.99 5.07 2.79
CA THR A 277 2.94 4.52 3.77
C THR A 277 4.11 3.83 3.07
N PHE A 278 5.31 4.41 3.19
CA PHE A 278 6.56 3.82 2.72
C PHE A 278 7.26 3.10 3.88
N ARG A 279 7.71 1.86 3.70
CA ARG A 279 8.41 1.10 4.77
C ARG A 279 9.82 0.70 4.38
N SER A 280 10.74 0.75 5.35
CA SER A 280 12.11 0.24 5.16
C SER A 280 12.16 -1.28 5.19
N GLY A 281 12.37 -1.92 4.03
CA GLY A 281 12.39 -3.38 3.92
C GLY A 281 11.07 -3.91 3.37
N GLU A 282 10.70 -3.40 2.19
CA GLU A 282 9.59 -3.93 1.39
C GLU A 282 9.68 -5.45 1.32
N VAL A 283 8.56 -6.09 1.62
CA VAL A 283 8.43 -7.55 1.53
C VAL A 283 7.81 -7.82 0.18
N SER A 284 8.38 -8.76 -0.58
CA SER A 284 7.80 -9.19 -1.84
C SER A 284 6.30 -9.49 -1.68
N ALA A 285 5.51 -8.97 -2.62
CA ALA A 285 4.08 -9.25 -2.68
C ALA A 285 3.81 -10.75 -2.94
N LYS A 286 4.75 -11.45 -3.62
CA LYS A 286 4.67 -12.88 -3.91
C LYS A 286 5.42 -13.72 -2.87
N ARG A 287 4.79 -14.81 -2.44
CA ARG A 287 5.28 -15.70 -1.36
C ARG A 287 4.84 -17.14 -1.64
N TRP A 288 5.48 -18.12 -1.01
CA TRP A 288 5.00 -19.49 -1.03
C TRP A 288 3.73 -19.64 -0.19
N ILE A 289 2.68 -20.21 -0.79
CA ILE A 289 1.36 -20.40 -0.20
C ILE A 289 0.95 -21.87 -0.36
N PHE A 290 0.37 -22.45 0.69
CA PHE A 290 -0.18 -23.81 0.69
C PHE A 290 -1.71 -23.78 0.82
N ASN A 291 -2.42 -24.58 0.02
CA ASN A 291 -3.87 -24.82 0.10
C ASN A 291 -4.78 -23.57 0.18
N ASN A 292 -4.42 -22.45 -0.48
CA ASN A 292 -5.16 -21.17 -0.39
C ASN A 292 -5.33 -20.62 1.04
N ASN A 293 -4.65 -21.20 2.04
CA ASN A 293 -4.72 -20.82 3.45
C ASN A 293 -3.52 -19.94 3.82
N ALA A 294 -3.28 -18.89 3.03
CA ALA A 294 -2.33 -17.87 3.41
C ALA A 294 -2.91 -17.03 4.57
N PRO A 295 -2.18 -16.84 5.68
CA PRO A 295 -2.58 -15.87 6.70
C PRO A 295 -2.57 -14.45 6.10
N PHE A 296 -3.34 -13.54 6.69
CA PHE A 296 -3.17 -12.11 6.39
C PHE A 296 -1.74 -11.69 6.73
N PHE A 297 -1.04 -11.19 5.72
CA PHE A 297 0.35 -10.79 5.87
C PHE A 297 0.43 -9.44 6.58
N SER A 298 1.48 -9.28 7.41
CA SER A 298 1.80 -7.96 7.93
C SER A 298 2.20 -7.02 6.79
N LYS A 299 1.85 -5.73 6.91
CA LYS A 299 2.12 -4.66 5.92
C LYS A 299 3.62 -4.33 5.70
N GLY A 300 4.54 -5.29 5.85
CA GLY A 300 6.00 -5.13 5.71
C GLY A 300 6.75 -5.01 7.03
N ARG A 301 8.08 -5.17 7.00
CA ARG A 301 8.98 -4.98 8.16
C ARG A 301 9.58 -3.56 8.13
N GLY A 302 10.07 -3.10 9.27
CA GLY A 302 10.84 -1.85 9.38
C GLY A 302 10.03 -0.59 9.74
N ARG A 303 10.74 0.55 9.75
CA ARG A 303 10.15 1.86 10.06
C ARG A 303 9.28 2.32 8.89
N SER A 304 8.11 2.86 9.19
CA SER A 304 7.24 3.50 8.20
C SER A 304 7.44 5.01 8.18
N ALA A 305 7.51 5.59 6.98
CA ALA A 305 7.27 7.00 6.73
C ALA A 305 5.90 7.12 6.06
N MET A 306 5.03 7.97 6.60
CA MET A 306 3.73 8.26 6.00
C MET A 306 3.80 9.64 5.37
N VAL A 307 3.55 9.69 4.06
CA VAL A 307 3.55 10.91 3.27
C VAL A 307 2.11 11.20 2.85
N SER A 308 1.66 12.43 3.10
CA SER A 308 0.34 12.91 2.70
C SER A 308 0.46 13.90 1.56
N ASP A 309 -0.57 13.91 0.73
CA ASP A 309 -0.84 15.00 -0.19
C ASP A 309 -2.33 15.36 -0.20
N TYR A 310 -2.64 16.49 -0.82
CA TYR A 310 -3.98 17.09 -0.81
C TYR A 310 -4.40 17.48 -2.22
N LEU A 311 -5.36 16.75 -2.76
CA LEU A 311 -5.96 17.02 -4.06
C LEU A 311 -7.07 18.08 -3.91
N ILE A 312 -7.04 19.11 -4.75
CA ILE A 312 -7.99 20.23 -4.68
C ILE A 312 -8.93 20.22 -5.87
N MET A 313 -10.23 20.30 -5.58
CA MET A 313 -11.26 20.57 -6.56
C MET A 313 -11.42 22.09 -6.79
N HIS A 314 -10.46 22.70 -7.50
CA HIS A 314 -10.48 24.12 -7.86
C HIS A 314 -9.62 24.44 -9.10
N PRO A 315 -10.00 25.42 -9.96
CA PRO A 315 -9.22 25.80 -11.15
C PRO A 315 -7.79 26.29 -10.91
N SER A 316 -7.40 26.56 -9.67
CA SER A 316 -6.03 26.97 -9.32
C SER A 316 -5.01 25.85 -9.48
N GLY A 317 -5.46 24.60 -9.61
CA GLY A 317 -4.61 23.44 -9.83
C GLY A 317 -4.99 22.26 -8.93
N PRO A 318 -4.56 21.05 -9.30
CA PRO A 318 -4.94 19.83 -8.60
C PRO A 318 -4.29 19.69 -7.22
N PHE A 319 -3.19 20.40 -6.92
CA PHE A 319 -2.48 20.32 -5.65
C PHE A 319 -2.42 21.66 -4.93
N PHE A 320 -2.41 21.63 -3.59
CA PHE A 320 -2.29 22.83 -2.78
C PHE A 320 -0.89 23.46 -2.88
N THR A 321 -0.82 24.71 -3.36
CA THR A 321 0.41 25.50 -3.32
C THR A 321 0.13 26.99 -3.14
N LEU A 322 0.96 27.64 -2.33
CA LEU A 322 1.00 29.09 -2.20
C LEU A 322 2.00 29.69 -3.20
N ASN A 323 1.67 30.87 -3.72
CA ASN A 323 2.67 31.68 -4.42
C ASN A 323 3.67 32.30 -3.43
N GLU A 324 4.76 32.89 -3.94
CA GLU A 324 5.83 33.44 -3.09
C GLU A 324 5.34 34.53 -2.13
N LYS A 325 4.39 35.36 -2.56
CA LYS A 325 3.85 36.45 -1.73
C LYS A 325 2.99 35.88 -0.60
N GLU A 326 2.11 34.94 -0.92
CA GLU A 326 1.27 34.24 0.05
C GLU A 326 2.11 33.47 1.07
N TYR A 327 3.17 32.79 0.61
CA TYR A 327 4.04 32.02 1.50
C TYR A 327 4.89 32.90 2.42
N LYS A 328 5.39 34.05 1.93
CA LYS A 328 6.07 35.03 2.79
C LYS A 328 5.16 35.52 3.91
N GLN A 329 3.91 35.84 3.58
CA GLN A 329 2.91 36.23 4.59
C GLN A 329 2.62 35.11 5.58
N ALA A 330 2.58 33.85 5.10
CA ALA A 330 2.39 32.69 5.95
C ALA A 330 3.53 32.52 6.96
N ILE A 331 4.79 32.63 6.51
CA ILE A 331 5.96 32.53 7.38
C ILE A 331 6.06 33.72 8.36
N GLU A 332 5.70 34.93 7.92
CA GLU A 332 5.67 36.11 8.80
C GLU A 332 4.71 35.90 9.98
N MET A 333 3.56 35.27 9.75
CA MET A 333 2.59 34.95 10.80
C MET A 333 2.93 33.66 11.57
N PHE A 334 3.50 32.67 10.89
CA PHE A 334 3.84 31.34 11.43
C PHE A 334 5.30 31.00 11.08
N PRO A 335 6.28 31.52 11.84
CA PRO A 335 7.70 31.31 11.55
C PRO A 335 8.10 29.83 11.53
N GLU A 336 7.38 28.96 12.25
CA GLU A 336 7.59 27.52 12.25
C GLU A 336 7.35 26.87 10.87
N LEU A 337 6.64 27.53 9.96
CA LEU A 337 6.44 27.03 8.60
C LEU A 337 7.73 27.04 7.76
N ALA A 338 8.70 27.88 8.12
CA ALA A 338 9.99 28.00 7.43
C ALA A 338 11.05 27.01 7.94
N ASN A 339 10.86 26.46 9.13
CA ASN A 339 11.80 25.52 9.74
C ASN A 339 11.40 24.08 9.38
N ASP A 340 12.08 23.48 8.41
CA ASP A 340 12.12 22.02 8.21
C ASP A 340 13.11 21.38 9.21
N ASP A 341 13.05 21.78 10.48
CA ASP A 341 14.08 21.40 11.49
C ASP A 341 13.81 20.04 12.16
N ASP A 342 12.91 19.25 11.59
CA ASP A 342 12.73 17.84 11.89
C ASP A 342 13.03 17.05 10.62
N ASP A 343 13.27 15.73 10.68
CA ASP A 343 13.53 14.82 9.54
C ASP A 343 12.35 14.71 8.50
N VAL A 344 11.55 15.76 8.40
CA VAL A 344 10.29 15.96 7.70
C VAL A 344 10.52 16.91 6.52
N ASN A 345 10.80 16.36 5.35
CA ASN A 345 10.96 17.16 4.13
C ASN A 345 9.59 17.55 3.56
N TYR A 346 9.04 18.69 3.98
CA TYR A 346 7.88 19.26 3.29
C TYR A 346 8.31 19.80 1.92
N VAL A 347 7.42 19.73 0.94
CA VAL A 347 7.63 20.44 -0.33
C VAL A 347 7.39 21.93 -0.07
N GLU A 348 8.35 22.76 -0.48
CA GLU A 348 8.34 24.21 -0.28
C GLU A 348 7.00 24.83 -0.73
N LYS A 349 6.43 25.75 0.07
CA LYS A 349 5.15 26.45 -0.20
C LYS A 349 3.90 25.54 -0.24
N THR A 350 4.01 24.28 0.19
CA THR A 350 2.89 23.33 0.21
C THR A 350 2.69 22.72 1.61
N ALA A 351 1.66 21.90 1.73
CA ALA A 351 1.44 21.01 2.87
C ALA A 351 1.88 19.56 2.59
N THR A 352 2.40 19.28 1.38
CA THR A 352 2.84 17.94 0.95
C THR A 352 4.09 17.54 1.71
N GLY A 353 4.08 16.37 2.36
CA GLY A 353 5.15 15.94 3.25
C GLY A 353 4.65 14.90 4.23
N TYR A 354 5.18 14.88 5.46
CA TYR A 354 4.59 14.04 6.50
C TYR A 354 3.21 14.55 6.89
N ILE A 355 2.36 13.65 7.38
CA ILE A 355 0.98 13.95 7.79
C ILE A 355 0.96 15.12 8.79
N ASN A 356 0.43 16.26 8.37
CA ASN A 356 0.24 17.43 9.22
C ASN A 356 -0.90 18.34 8.71
N PHE A 357 -2.10 18.07 9.18
CA PHE A 357 -3.29 18.89 8.87
C PHE A 357 -3.17 20.34 9.38
N GLU A 358 -2.45 20.59 10.48
CA GLU A 358 -2.28 21.94 11.00
C GLU A 358 -1.50 22.82 10.02
N ARG A 359 -0.47 22.25 9.37
CA ARG A 359 0.27 22.94 8.31
C ARG A 359 -0.67 23.33 7.16
N LEU A 360 -1.48 22.40 6.66
CA LEU A 360 -2.47 22.70 5.61
C LEU A 360 -3.42 23.83 6.05
N PHE A 361 -4.02 23.72 7.24
CA PHE A 361 -5.01 24.69 7.70
C PHE A 361 -4.42 26.08 7.95
N LYS A 362 -3.16 26.17 8.40
CA LYS A 362 -2.42 27.44 8.47
C LYS A 362 -2.24 28.04 7.09
N LEU A 363 -1.79 27.26 6.11
CA LEU A 363 -1.51 27.76 4.76
C LEU A 363 -2.78 28.16 4.00
N LEU A 364 -3.90 27.45 4.18
CA LEU A 364 -5.17 27.75 3.50
C LEU A 364 -5.65 29.19 3.73
N LYS A 365 -5.35 29.78 4.90
CA LYS A 365 -5.69 31.18 5.22
C LYS A 365 -5.05 32.21 4.28
N PHE A 366 -3.95 31.86 3.64
CA PHE A 366 -3.18 32.77 2.78
C PHE A 366 -3.50 32.61 1.31
N LYS A 367 -4.16 31.52 0.90
CA LYS A 367 -4.50 31.28 -0.50
C LYS A 367 -5.55 32.29 -0.95
N SER A 368 -5.14 33.25 -1.75
CA SER A 368 -5.96 34.40 -2.13
C SER A 368 -7.20 33.99 -2.91
N GLU A 369 -7.10 32.94 -3.72
CA GLU A 369 -8.19 32.35 -4.49
C GLU A 369 -9.29 31.75 -3.59
N PHE A 370 -9.02 31.47 -2.31
CA PHE A 370 -9.94 30.79 -1.38
C PHE A 370 -10.60 31.72 -0.35
N ARG A 371 -10.33 33.03 -0.38
CA ARG A 371 -10.75 33.98 0.68
C ARG A 371 -12.26 34.07 0.93
N ASN A 372 -13.09 33.68 -0.04
CA ASN A 372 -14.55 33.75 0.05
C ASN A 372 -15.21 32.37 -0.10
N HIS A 373 -14.45 31.31 0.19
CA HIS A 373 -14.92 29.94 0.06
C HIS A 373 -15.09 29.30 1.44
N ASN A 374 -16.07 28.40 1.54
CA ASN A 374 -16.02 27.39 2.59
C ASN A 374 -14.97 26.35 2.21
N ILE A 375 -14.21 25.87 3.19
CA ILE A 375 -13.25 24.79 2.96
C ILE A 375 -13.78 23.51 3.59
N GLU A 376 -13.89 22.47 2.78
CA GLU A 376 -14.30 21.14 3.24
C GLU A 376 -13.21 20.14 2.85
N VAL A 377 -12.71 19.39 3.84
CA VAL A 377 -11.63 18.41 3.67
C VAL A 377 -12.22 17.02 3.87
N VAL A 378 -12.03 16.15 2.88
CA VAL A 378 -12.47 14.76 2.89
C VAL A 378 -11.28 13.87 3.20
N VAL A 379 -11.39 13.06 4.23
CA VAL A 379 -10.33 12.15 4.72
C VAL A 379 -10.86 10.73 4.86
N ASP A 380 -9.98 9.74 4.80
CA ASP A 380 -10.34 8.36 5.10
C ASP A 380 -10.74 8.19 6.59
N ASN A 381 -11.54 7.15 6.85
CA ASN A 381 -12.01 6.83 8.20
C ASN A 381 -10.98 6.02 9.00
N ALA A 382 -9.74 6.49 9.00
CA ALA A 382 -8.67 5.89 9.77
C ALA A 382 -8.82 6.21 11.26
N THR A 383 -8.40 5.26 12.10
CA THR A 383 -8.39 5.42 13.57
C THR A 383 -7.59 6.65 14.01
N THR A 384 -6.55 7.03 13.26
CA THR A 384 -5.72 8.23 13.47
C THR A 384 -6.52 9.51 13.26
N HIS A 385 -7.35 9.59 12.22
CA HIS A 385 -8.19 10.75 11.93
C HIS A 385 -9.36 10.87 12.89
N THR A 386 -9.98 9.74 13.25
CA THR A 386 -11.09 9.70 14.22
C THR A 386 -10.62 9.70 15.68
N ALA A 387 -9.30 9.84 15.92
CA ALA A 387 -8.73 9.77 17.25
C ALA A 387 -9.30 10.88 18.13
N LYS A 388 -9.84 10.48 19.28
CA LYS A 388 -10.46 11.37 20.25
C LYS A 388 -9.39 11.98 21.16
N PRO A 389 -9.52 13.25 21.60
CA PRO A 389 -8.59 13.84 22.56
C PRO A 389 -8.59 13.09 23.89
N TYR A 390 -9.78 12.68 24.32
CA TYR A 390 -10.05 11.93 25.54
C TYR A 390 -11.33 11.11 25.40
N SER A 391 -11.55 10.20 26.33
CA SER A 391 -12.71 9.34 26.48
C SER A 391 -13.28 9.46 27.88
N LEU A 392 -14.60 9.31 28.04
CA LEU A 392 -15.24 9.20 29.36
C LEU A 392 -14.68 8.04 30.22
N PHE A 393 -14.08 7.05 29.57
CA PHE A 393 -13.44 5.93 30.24
C PHE A 393 -12.06 6.29 30.84
N ASP A 394 -11.48 7.41 30.43
CA ASP A 394 -10.19 7.89 30.93
C ASP A 394 -10.34 8.58 32.30
N PHE A 395 -11.57 8.90 32.69
CA PHE A 395 -11.89 9.57 33.94
C PHE A 395 -12.41 8.60 35.01
N GLY A 396 -11.92 8.77 36.23
CA GLY A 396 -12.46 8.13 37.42
C GLY A 396 -13.61 8.93 38.06
N LYS A 397 -14.28 8.31 39.03
CA LYS A 397 -15.51 8.84 39.63
C LYS A 397 -15.27 10.05 40.55
N SER A 398 -14.25 9.97 41.40
CA SER A 398 -14.05 10.84 42.56
C SER A 398 -12.80 11.70 42.42
N ILE A 399 -12.62 12.65 43.32
CA ILE A 399 -11.42 13.49 43.41
C ILE A 399 -10.16 12.60 43.56
N GLY A 400 -9.09 12.94 42.83
CA GLY A 400 -7.81 12.25 42.87
C GLY A 400 -7.79 10.89 42.15
N THR A 401 -8.82 10.57 41.36
CA THR A 401 -8.87 9.33 40.56
C THR A 401 -8.35 9.54 39.14
N ASN A 402 -8.31 8.49 38.31
CA ASN A 402 -7.76 8.55 36.95
C ASN A 402 -8.27 9.75 36.14
N CYS A 403 -7.36 10.42 35.45
CA CYS A 403 -7.62 11.47 34.49
C CYS A 403 -6.38 11.58 33.60
N THR A 404 -6.54 11.49 32.27
CA THR A 404 -5.42 11.56 31.32
C THR A 404 -5.29 12.91 30.64
N THR A 405 -6.17 13.86 30.98
CA THR A 405 -6.33 15.12 30.27
C THR A 405 -6.39 16.25 31.28
N ASP A 406 -5.71 17.36 30.98
CA ASP A 406 -5.63 18.51 31.86
C ASP A 406 -6.86 19.42 31.74
N THR A 407 -7.38 19.60 30.51
CA THR A 407 -8.51 20.47 30.21
C THR A 407 -9.51 19.83 29.24
N ILE A 408 -10.79 20.15 29.42
CA ILE A 408 -11.88 19.79 28.51
C ILE A 408 -12.35 21.07 27.84
N GLU A 409 -12.19 21.14 26.51
CA GLU A 409 -12.67 22.24 25.68
C GLU A 409 -13.90 21.80 24.91
N PHE A 410 -14.97 22.60 24.92
CA PHE A 410 -16.19 22.32 24.16
C PHE A 410 -16.96 23.60 23.82
N ILE A 411 -17.83 23.51 22.82
CA ILE A 411 -18.74 24.60 22.46
C ILE A 411 -20.08 24.33 23.16
N ASP A 412 -20.58 25.31 23.91
CA ASP A 412 -21.87 25.21 24.59
C ASP A 412 -23.07 25.40 23.62
N GLU A 413 -24.29 25.23 24.14
CA GLU A 413 -25.52 25.38 23.36
C GLU A 413 -25.71 26.79 22.77
N LYS A 414 -24.94 27.78 23.24
CA LYS A 414 -24.96 29.17 22.77
C LYS A 414 -23.85 29.47 21.77
N GLY A 415 -23.06 28.48 21.38
CA GLY A 415 -21.96 28.64 20.44
C GLY A 415 -20.69 29.23 21.05
N GLN A 416 -20.57 29.30 22.38
CA GLN A 416 -19.38 29.83 23.05
C GLN A 416 -18.42 28.71 23.45
N LEU A 417 -17.11 28.95 23.26
CA LEU A 417 -16.06 28.06 23.72
C LEU A 417 -15.97 28.09 25.25
N GLN A 418 -16.16 26.93 25.87
CA GLN A 418 -16.01 26.69 27.29
C GLN A 418 -14.78 25.80 27.53
N VAL A 419 -14.05 26.09 28.61
CA VAL A 419 -12.88 25.34 29.02
C VAL A 419 -13.02 24.95 30.48
N ILE A 420 -12.82 23.67 30.79
CA ILE A 420 -12.89 23.13 32.15
C ILE A 420 -11.56 22.49 32.50
N ASP A 421 -10.95 22.97 33.59
CA ASP A 421 -9.80 22.32 34.20
C ASP A 421 -10.22 20.98 34.81
N CYS A 422 -9.54 19.90 34.45
CA CYS A 422 -9.75 18.58 35.03
C CYS A 422 -9.05 18.40 36.38
N TYR A 423 -8.21 19.36 36.79
CA TYR A 423 -7.49 19.38 38.05
C TYR A 423 -7.86 20.61 38.87
N PHE A 424 -7.81 20.49 40.19
CA PHE A 424 -7.98 21.65 41.06
C PHE A 424 -6.76 22.57 40.97
N THR A 425 -6.99 23.82 40.56
CA THR A 425 -5.93 24.85 40.47
C THR A 425 -5.68 25.55 41.81
N THR A 426 -6.69 25.58 42.68
CA THR A 426 -6.66 26.23 44.00
C THR A 426 -7.38 25.37 45.07
N GLY A 427 -7.20 25.72 46.34
CA GLY A 427 -7.87 25.05 47.47
C GLY A 427 -7.15 23.80 48.00
N PRO A 428 -7.78 23.06 48.93
CA PRO A 428 -7.15 21.94 49.65
C PRO A 428 -6.83 20.74 48.75
N ASN A 429 -7.52 20.62 47.62
CA ASN A 429 -7.32 19.52 46.65
C ASN A 429 -6.40 19.90 45.49
N LYS A 430 -5.66 21.02 45.58
CA LYS A 430 -4.81 21.52 44.50
C LYS A 430 -3.90 20.42 43.94
N GLY A 431 -3.89 20.27 42.61
CA GLY A 431 -3.09 19.26 41.90
C GLY A 431 -3.74 17.87 41.84
N LEU A 432 -4.84 17.64 42.54
CA LEU A 432 -5.65 16.43 42.37
C LEU A 432 -6.64 16.59 41.22
N SER A 433 -6.95 15.49 40.54
CA SER A 433 -8.00 15.45 39.52
C SER A 433 -9.37 15.67 40.16
N LYS A 434 -10.28 16.32 39.43
CA LYS A 434 -11.66 16.58 39.86
C LYS A 434 -12.51 15.31 39.85
N GLY A 435 -12.24 14.39 38.91
CA GLY A 435 -13.11 13.25 38.64
C GLY A 435 -14.47 13.65 38.06
N LEU A 436 -15.24 12.68 37.58
CA LEU A 436 -16.49 12.98 36.86
C LEU A 436 -17.56 13.65 37.72
N ILE A 437 -17.60 13.43 39.04
CA ILE A 437 -18.58 14.08 39.92
C ILE A 437 -18.38 15.59 39.96
N GLU A 438 -17.15 16.05 40.19
CA GLU A 438 -16.87 17.49 40.25
C GLU A 438 -16.93 18.12 38.86
N ILE A 439 -16.46 17.44 37.81
CA ILE A 439 -16.65 17.92 36.42
C ILE A 439 -18.14 18.08 36.08
N SER A 440 -19.01 17.18 36.55
CA SER A 440 -20.46 17.32 36.33
C SER A 440 -21.04 18.55 37.03
N LYS A 441 -20.50 18.95 38.19
CA LYS A 441 -20.90 20.18 38.88
C LYS A 441 -20.44 21.41 38.10
N ASP A 442 -19.22 21.41 37.60
CA ASP A 442 -18.69 22.48 36.75
C ASP A 442 -19.52 22.63 35.45
N LEU A 443 -20.05 21.52 34.94
CA LEU A 443 -20.98 21.47 33.80
C LEU A 443 -22.44 21.79 34.15
N ASN A 444 -22.76 22.11 35.42
CA ASN A 444 -24.12 22.33 35.92
C ASN A 444 -25.09 21.15 35.70
N ILE A 445 -24.58 19.92 35.68
CA ILE A 445 -25.38 18.70 35.51
C ILE A 445 -25.84 18.18 36.88
N LYS A 446 -27.16 18.05 37.05
CA LYS A 446 -27.75 17.49 38.28
C LYS A 446 -27.58 15.98 38.30
N LEU A 447 -26.81 15.49 39.27
CA LEU A 447 -26.58 14.06 39.48
C LEU A 447 -27.51 13.49 40.56
N PRO A 448 -28.00 12.24 40.41
CA PRO A 448 -28.73 11.55 41.46
C PRO A 448 -27.81 11.21 42.65
N PRO A 449 -28.37 11.14 43.88
CA PRO A 449 -27.61 10.72 45.05
C PRO A 449 -27.10 9.28 44.87
N ASN A 450 -25.82 9.03 45.18
CA ASN A 450 -25.15 7.73 45.03
C ASN A 450 -25.05 7.16 43.59
N VAL A 451 -24.92 8.03 42.57
CA VAL A 451 -24.70 7.61 41.17
C VAL A 451 -23.51 6.65 41.03
N LYS A 452 -23.65 5.56 40.27
CA LYS A 452 -22.53 4.66 39.93
C LYS A 452 -21.69 5.25 38.79
N LEU A 453 -20.44 4.79 38.63
CA LEU A 453 -19.55 5.30 37.59
C LEU A 453 -20.11 5.09 36.17
N ASP A 454 -20.68 3.92 35.89
CA ASP A 454 -21.24 3.63 34.56
C ASP A 454 -22.47 4.51 34.27
N GLN A 455 -23.35 4.68 35.25
CA GLN A 455 -24.49 5.60 35.14
C GLN A 455 -24.04 7.04 34.93
N LEU A 456 -22.95 7.45 35.58
CA LEU A 456 -22.39 8.79 35.41
C LEU A 456 -21.85 8.99 33.99
N ARG A 457 -21.18 7.97 33.43
CA ARG A 457 -20.72 7.98 32.04
C ARG A 457 -21.90 8.06 31.07
N ASP A 458 -22.98 7.31 31.32
CA ASP A 458 -24.19 7.36 30.49
C ASP A 458 -24.83 8.74 30.49
N ILE A 459 -24.96 9.37 31.66
CA ILE A 459 -25.51 10.74 31.80
C ILE A 459 -24.64 11.75 31.03
N LEU A 460 -23.31 11.62 31.12
CA LEU A 460 -22.38 12.54 30.50
C LEU A 460 -22.16 12.28 29.00
N SER A 461 -22.46 11.07 28.52
CA SER A 461 -22.18 10.64 27.13
C SER A 461 -22.77 11.56 26.06
N ASN A 462 -23.92 12.17 26.32
CA ASN A 462 -24.62 13.05 25.39
C ASN A 462 -24.28 14.54 25.58
N HIS A 463 -23.56 14.89 26.64
CA HIS A 463 -23.21 16.28 26.92
C HIS A 463 -22.16 16.78 25.91
N PRO A 464 -22.26 18.02 25.38
CA PRO A 464 -21.30 18.56 24.40
C PRO A 464 -19.81 18.39 24.80
N ALA A 465 -19.50 18.58 26.08
CA ALA A 465 -18.17 18.34 26.66
C ALA A 465 -17.61 16.92 26.47
N PHE A 466 -18.46 15.93 26.23
CA PHE A 466 -18.08 14.54 25.99
C PHE A 466 -18.67 13.98 24.70
N LYS A 467 -19.34 14.82 23.90
CA LYS A 467 -19.88 14.48 22.60
C LYS A 467 -18.72 14.53 21.61
N VAL A 468 -18.01 13.42 21.55
CA VAL A 468 -16.61 13.46 21.14
C VAL A 468 -16.42 13.75 19.66
N THR A 469 -15.94 14.96 19.37
CA THR A 469 -15.30 15.31 18.09
C THR A 469 -13.86 14.79 18.10
N SER A 470 -13.39 14.30 16.95
CA SER A 470 -12.00 13.92 16.77
C SER A 470 -11.04 15.11 16.95
N ARG A 471 -9.77 14.82 17.25
CA ARG A 471 -8.70 15.83 17.29
C ARG A 471 -8.61 16.60 15.97
N LEU A 472 -8.83 15.90 14.85
CA LEU A 472 -8.81 16.50 13.52
C LEU A 472 -9.97 17.48 13.33
N GLU A 473 -11.19 17.13 13.73
CA GLU A 473 -12.35 18.05 13.67
C GLU A 473 -12.16 19.27 14.58
N GLN A 474 -11.63 19.09 15.79
CA GLN A 474 -11.33 20.21 16.69
C GLN A 474 -10.31 21.17 16.08
N LEU A 475 -9.24 20.60 15.53
CA LEU A 475 -8.22 21.36 14.81
C LEU A 475 -8.83 22.07 13.60
N ALA A 476 -9.67 21.41 12.80
CA ALA A 476 -10.30 22.02 11.63
C ALA A 476 -11.24 23.16 12.00
N ASN A 477 -12.04 23.00 13.05
CA ASN A 477 -12.94 24.04 13.57
C ASN A 477 -12.19 25.32 13.97
N LYS A 478 -11.00 25.20 14.57
CA LYS A 478 -10.12 26.34 14.91
C LYS A 478 -9.72 27.18 13.67
N TYR A 479 -9.73 26.56 12.48
CA TYR A 479 -9.40 27.22 11.22
C TYR A 479 -10.61 27.44 10.30
N ASN A 480 -11.84 27.24 10.82
CA ASN A 480 -13.08 27.32 10.05
C ASN A 480 -13.08 26.38 8.82
N VAL A 481 -12.50 25.19 8.99
CA VAL A 481 -12.47 24.12 8.00
C VAL A 481 -13.43 23.03 8.45
N LYS A 482 -14.23 22.50 7.53
CA LYS A 482 -15.10 21.36 7.79
C LYS A 482 -14.40 20.07 7.38
N VAL A 483 -14.48 19.03 8.20
CA VAL A 483 -13.90 17.71 7.89
C VAL A 483 -15.03 16.70 7.66
N HIS A 484 -14.86 15.89 6.61
CA HIS A 484 -15.74 14.79 6.25
C HIS A 484 -14.95 13.49 6.27
N PHE A 485 -15.40 12.52 7.05
CA PHE A 485 -14.84 11.17 7.03
C PHE A 485 -15.54 10.34 5.98
N LEU A 486 -14.79 9.67 5.13
CA LEU A 486 -15.34 8.69 4.21
C LEU A 486 -16.09 7.59 4.99
N PRO A 487 -17.11 6.95 4.41
CA PRO A 487 -17.70 5.77 4.99
C PRO A 487 -16.64 4.67 5.14
N LYS A 488 -16.58 4.04 6.32
CA LYS A 488 -15.58 3.01 6.58
C LYS A 488 -15.76 1.85 5.58
N PHE A 489 -14.64 1.30 5.12
CA PHE A 489 -14.58 0.25 4.09
C PHE A 489 -14.87 0.72 2.65
N HIS A 490 -15.34 1.96 2.45
CA HIS A 490 -15.65 2.50 1.13
C HIS A 490 -14.55 3.45 0.63
N CYS A 491 -13.32 2.93 0.48
CA CYS A 491 -12.19 3.76 0.03
C CYS A 491 -12.33 4.17 -1.44
N GLU A 492 -13.13 3.44 -2.24
CA GLU A 492 -13.51 3.80 -3.61
C GLU A 492 -14.31 5.12 -3.72
N LEU A 493 -14.82 5.65 -2.61
CA LEU A 493 -15.44 6.97 -2.58
C LEU A 493 -14.41 8.11 -2.50
N ASN A 494 -13.13 7.80 -2.30
CA ASN A 494 -12.04 8.77 -2.41
C ASN A 494 -11.66 8.93 -3.90
N PRO A 495 -11.77 10.14 -4.50
CA PRO A 495 -11.34 10.37 -5.88
C PRO A 495 -9.85 10.17 -6.16
N ILE A 496 -9.04 9.98 -5.11
CA ILE A 496 -7.62 9.63 -5.23
C ILE A 496 -7.45 8.11 -5.49
N GLU A 497 -8.33 7.27 -4.93
CA GLU A 497 -8.21 5.81 -5.01
C GLU A 497 -9.11 5.16 -6.06
N GLY A 498 -10.30 5.74 -6.31
CA GLY A 498 -11.29 5.27 -7.29
C GLY A 498 -11.15 5.99 -8.62
#